data_AF-A0A9W9YCQ0-F1
#
_entry.id   AF-A0A9W9YCQ0-F1
#
_cell.length_a   1.000
_cell.length_b   1.000
_cell.length_c   1.000
_cell.angle_alpha   90.00
_cell.angle_beta   90.00
_cell.angle_gamma   90.00
#
_symmetry.space_group_name_H-M   'P 1'
#
loop_
_entity.id
_entity.type
_entity.pdbx_description
1 polymer ?
#
loop_
_entity_poly.entity_id
_entity_poly.type
_entity_poly.pdbx_seq_one_letter_code
_entity_poly.pdbx_strand_id
1 'polypeptide(L)'
;MKKPAVAILQVFLAVGFASQSIYGQVLSPPAINIAQGKKIEATSTCGEDVSEPELFCRLATVAGKCEIDGLSCGRCDPSAFSKDHSIKYAIDGTERWWQSPPLSRGLQYQRVNITIDLGQVRKLIRDHHRERYI
;
A
#
# COMPACT_ATOMS: atom_id res chain seq x y z
N MET A 1 -53.99 -50.06 7.21
CA MET A 1 -52.87 -50.40 8.12
C MET A 1 -51.61 -49.72 7.62
N LYS A 2 -51.22 -48.58 8.21
CA LYS A 2 -50.02 -47.83 7.80
C LYS A 2 -48.79 -48.60 8.28
N LYS A 3 -47.93 -49.05 7.37
CA LYS A 3 -46.75 -49.88 7.69
C LYS A 3 -45.73 -49.05 8.48
N PRO A 4 -45.47 -49.33 9.76
CA PRO A 4 -44.61 -48.50 10.61
C PRO A 4 -43.18 -48.39 10.07
N ALA A 5 -42.71 -49.43 9.36
CA ALA A 5 -41.41 -49.46 8.71
C ALA A 5 -41.20 -48.35 7.66
N VAL A 6 -42.25 -47.93 6.94
CA VAL A 6 -42.15 -46.88 5.91
C VAL A 6 -42.01 -45.49 6.55
N ALA A 7 -42.75 -45.24 7.63
CA ALA A 7 -42.65 -43.98 8.38
C ALA A 7 -41.28 -43.85 9.06
N ILE A 8 -40.75 -44.95 9.61
CA ILE A 8 -39.42 -44.97 10.24
C ILE A 8 -38.33 -44.69 9.19
N LEU A 9 -38.40 -45.32 8.02
CA LEU A 9 -37.44 -45.09 6.93
C LEU A 9 -37.47 -43.63 6.41
N GLN A 10 -38.68 -43.03 6.34
CA GLN A 10 -38.85 -41.62 5.96
C GLN A 10 -38.24 -40.66 6.98
N VAL A 11 -38.37 -40.96 8.28
CA VAL A 11 -37.76 -40.15 9.36
C VAL A 11 -36.23 -40.24 9.33
N PHE A 12 -35.66 -41.44 9.14
CA PHE A 12 -34.20 -41.59 9.02
C PHE A 12 -33.63 -40.87 7.79
N LEU A 13 -34.33 -40.89 6.66
CA LEU A 13 -33.96 -40.11 5.47
C LEU A 13 -34.01 -38.60 5.75
N ALA A 14 -35.05 -38.10 6.42
CA ALA A 14 -35.18 -36.68 6.76
C ALA A 14 -34.10 -36.20 7.75
N VAL A 15 -33.74 -37.00 8.76
CA VAL A 15 -32.70 -36.65 9.75
C VAL A 15 -31.29 -36.74 9.13
N GLY A 16 -31.06 -37.70 8.22
CA GLY A 16 -29.80 -37.81 7.48
C GLY A 16 -29.53 -36.61 6.55
N PHE A 17 -30.57 -36.05 5.94
CA PHE A 17 -30.46 -34.84 5.09
C PHE A 17 -30.24 -33.55 5.87
N ALA A 18 -30.62 -33.49 7.16
CA ALA A 18 -30.53 -32.28 7.98
C ALA A 18 -29.14 -32.03 8.59
N SER A 19 -28.18 -32.95 8.43
CA SER A 19 -26.84 -32.84 9.01
C SER A 19 -25.83 -32.26 8.03
N GLN A 20 -26.07 -31.04 7.52
CA GLN A 20 -25.01 -30.29 6.84
C GLN A 20 -24.19 -29.54 7.89
N SER A 21 -22.99 -30.04 8.15
CA SER A 21 -22.01 -29.38 9.01
C SER A 21 -21.57 -28.06 8.35
N ILE A 22 -22.09 -26.94 8.81
CA ILE A 22 -21.64 -25.60 8.37
C ILE A 22 -20.32 -25.32 9.09
N TYR A 23 -19.21 -25.78 8.53
CA TYR A 23 -17.89 -25.36 8.97
C TYR A 23 -17.61 -23.95 8.44
N GLY A 24 -17.60 -22.96 9.34
CA GLY A 24 -17.16 -21.61 8.99
C GLY A 24 -15.71 -21.63 8.53
N GLN A 25 -15.44 -21.10 7.33
CA GLN A 25 -14.08 -20.96 6.83
C GLN A 25 -13.50 -19.59 7.24
N VAL A 26 -12.26 -19.59 7.70
CA VAL A 26 -11.49 -18.37 7.92
C VAL A 26 -11.01 -17.89 6.56
N LEU A 27 -11.60 -16.81 6.07
CA LEU A 27 -11.20 -16.19 4.81
C LEU A 27 -10.19 -15.08 5.10
N SER A 28 -8.98 -15.21 4.55
CA SER A 28 -8.04 -14.10 4.49
C SER A 28 -8.31 -13.28 3.24
N PRO A 29 -8.40 -11.95 3.35
CA PRO A 29 -8.49 -11.12 2.16
C PRO A 29 -7.22 -11.28 1.32
N PRO A 30 -7.32 -11.13 0.00
CA PRO A 30 -6.16 -11.13 -0.87
C PRO A 30 -5.20 -10.00 -0.47
N ALA A 31 -3.91 -10.20 -0.76
CA ALA A 31 -2.94 -9.14 -0.62
C ALA A 31 -3.34 -7.97 -1.55
N ILE A 32 -3.44 -6.77 -0.98
CA ILE A 32 -3.77 -5.55 -1.70
C ILE A 32 -2.73 -4.47 -1.40
N ASN A 33 -2.54 -3.54 -2.33
CA ASN A 33 -1.82 -2.31 -2.04
C ASN A 33 -2.73 -1.36 -1.24
N ILE A 34 -2.56 -1.34 0.08
CA ILE A 34 -3.38 -0.52 0.98
C ILE A 34 -3.14 0.98 0.82
N ALA A 35 -2.04 1.40 0.19
CA ALA A 35 -1.71 2.80 -0.03
C ALA A 35 -2.30 3.36 -1.34
N GLN A 36 -2.62 2.49 -2.31
CA GLN A 36 -3.09 2.94 -3.62
C GLN A 36 -4.41 3.73 -3.51
N GLY A 37 -4.44 4.90 -4.14
CA GLY A 37 -5.59 5.82 -4.12
C GLY A 37 -5.91 6.43 -2.75
N LYS A 38 -5.03 6.30 -1.75
CA LYS A 38 -5.19 6.96 -0.45
C LYS A 38 -4.73 8.42 -0.50
N LYS A 39 -5.14 9.20 0.50
CA LYS A 39 -4.61 10.56 0.67
C LYS A 39 -3.17 10.45 1.13
N ILE A 40 -2.26 11.07 0.38
CA ILE A 40 -0.83 11.12 0.68
C ILE A 40 -0.36 12.56 0.65
N GLU A 41 0.51 12.93 1.58
CA GLU A 41 1.12 14.25 1.68
C GLU A 41 2.61 14.09 1.96
N ALA A 42 3.43 14.97 1.38
CA ALA A 42 4.83 15.12 1.71
C ALA A 42 5.08 16.53 2.20
N THR A 43 5.97 16.70 3.16
CA THR A 43 6.32 18.04 3.67
C THR A 43 6.98 18.93 2.63
N SER A 44 7.60 18.33 1.60
CA SER A 44 8.25 19.05 0.50
C SER A 44 8.39 18.15 -0.72
N THR A 45 8.14 18.69 -1.91
CA THR A 45 8.37 18.02 -3.20
C THR A 45 9.25 18.89 -4.09
N CYS A 46 10.06 18.27 -4.95
CA CYS A 46 10.92 19.03 -5.85
C CYS A 46 10.11 19.85 -6.85
N GLY A 47 10.62 21.02 -7.22
CA GLY A 47 9.94 21.94 -8.14
C GLY A 47 8.70 22.65 -7.57
N GLU A 48 8.28 22.34 -6.34
CA GLU A 48 7.32 23.14 -5.58
C GLU A 48 8.04 24.29 -4.84
N ASP A 49 7.33 25.41 -4.65
CA ASP A 49 7.81 26.63 -3.97
C ASP A 49 9.08 27.25 -4.58
N VAL A 50 9.28 27.07 -5.88
CA VAL A 50 10.38 27.65 -6.64
C VAL A 50 9.86 28.35 -7.89
N SER A 51 10.56 29.40 -8.34
CA SER A 51 10.17 30.16 -9.54
C SER A 51 10.59 29.47 -10.84
N GLU A 52 11.60 28.60 -10.79
CA GLU A 52 12.22 27.98 -11.96
C GLU A 52 12.33 26.46 -11.77
N PRO A 53 12.36 25.67 -12.87
CA PRO A 53 12.57 24.23 -12.81
C PRO A 53 13.83 23.84 -12.01
N GLU A 54 13.62 23.00 -11.00
CA GLU A 54 14.63 22.68 -10.00
C GLU A 54 15.60 21.60 -10.47
N LEU A 55 16.91 21.88 -10.45
CA LEU A 55 17.95 20.93 -10.85
C LEU A 55 18.19 19.88 -9.77
N PHE A 56 18.18 18.60 -10.15
CA PHE A 56 18.63 17.50 -9.30
C PHE A 56 19.62 16.63 -10.06
N CYS A 57 20.48 15.93 -9.33
CA CYS A 57 21.48 15.03 -9.91
C CYS A 57 21.48 13.69 -9.19
N ARG A 58 21.45 12.60 -9.97
CA ARG A 58 21.60 11.24 -9.48
C ARG A 58 23.09 10.91 -9.40
N LEU A 59 23.55 10.53 -8.22
CA LEU A 59 24.87 9.96 -8.04
C LEU A 59 24.85 8.53 -8.61
N ALA A 60 25.29 8.34 -9.86
CA ALA A 60 25.55 6.99 -10.35
C ALA A 60 26.98 6.61 -9.95
N THR A 61 27.11 5.74 -8.96
CA THR A 61 28.41 5.12 -8.67
C THR A 61 28.64 4.00 -9.68
N VAL A 62 29.38 4.27 -10.75
CA VAL A 62 30.09 3.17 -11.43
C VAL A 62 31.26 2.81 -10.52
N ALA A 63 31.24 1.61 -9.93
CA ALA A 63 32.34 1.14 -9.08
C ALA A 63 33.65 1.24 -9.88
N GLY A 64 34.59 2.07 -9.40
CA GLY A 64 35.90 2.27 -10.03
C GLY A 64 36.08 3.49 -10.93
N LYS A 65 35.06 4.33 -11.14
CA LYS A 65 35.22 5.63 -11.81
C LYS A 65 34.76 6.78 -10.93
N CYS A 66 35.70 7.43 -10.24
CA CYS A 66 35.52 8.75 -9.64
C CYS A 66 35.69 9.82 -10.72
N GLU A 67 34.83 9.84 -11.74
CA GLU A 67 34.88 10.84 -12.79
C GLU A 67 33.53 11.54 -12.90
N ILE A 68 33.56 12.85 -13.16
CA ILE A 68 32.39 13.74 -13.27
C ILE A 68 31.41 13.27 -14.37
N ASP A 69 31.85 12.37 -15.24
CA ASP A 69 31.09 11.74 -16.32
C ASP A 69 30.02 10.71 -15.86
N GLY A 70 29.97 10.38 -14.56
CA GLY A 70 28.97 9.48 -13.98
C GLY A 70 27.71 10.15 -13.41
N LEU A 71 27.60 11.48 -13.45
CA LEU A 71 26.49 12.20 -12.82
C LEU A 71 25.34 12.43 -13.82
N SER A 72 24.20 11.76 -13.63
CA SER A 72 23.01 11.96 -14.45
C SER A 72 22.07 12.99 -13.79
N CYS A 73 21.97 14.18 -14.38
CA CYS A 73 21.13 15.27 -13.86
C CYS A 73 19.83 15.44 -14.64
N GLY A 74 18.78 15.85 -13.93
CA GLY A 74 17.46 16.18 -14.46
C GLY A 74 16.91 17.47 -13.86
N ARG A 75 15.74 17.90 -14.32
CA ARG A 75 15.01 19.03 -13.74
C ARG A 75 13.62 18.60 -13.31
N CYS A 76 13.20 19.00 -12.11
CA CYS A 76 11.84 18.90 -11.64
C CYS A 76 11.05 20.13 -12.07
N ASP A 77 9.90 19.92 -12.71
CA ASP A 77 8.99 20.97 -13.14
C ASP A 77 7.55 20.44 -13.03
N PRO A 78 6.75 20.88 -12.03
CA PRO A 78 5.38 20.43 -11.85
C PRO A 78 4.46 20.78 -13.04
N SER A 79 4.84 21.76 -13.87
CA SER A 79 4.08 22.17 -15.05
C SER A 79 4.29 21.25 -16.24
N ALA A 80 5.37 20.45 -16.24
CA ALA A 80 5.74 19.56 -17.33
C ALA A 80 5.57 18.10 -16.90
N PHE A 81 4.60 17.40 -17.50
CA PHE A 81 4.25 16.02 -17.14
C PHE A 81 5.41 15.00 -17.11
N SER A 82 6.45 15.19 -17.92
CA SER A 82 7.65 14.32 -17.95
C SER A 82 8.69 14.67 -16.89
N LYS A 83 8.50 15.78 -16.18
CA LYS A 83 9.38 16.33 -15.14
C LYS A 83 8.64 16.56 -13.82
N ASP A 84 7.34 16.27 -13.78
CA ASP A 84 6.52 16.27 -12.58
C ASP A 84 6.88 15.04 -11.75
N HIS A 85 7.24 15.28 -10.48
CA HIS A 85 7.55 14.25 -9.49
C HIS A 85 6.71 14.43 -8.22
N SER A 86 5.45 14.83 -8.40
CA SER A 86 4.42 14.97 -7.36
C SER A 86 4.30 13.75 -6.42
N ILE A 87 3.92 13.99 -5.16
CA ILE A 87 3.74 12.93 -4.14
C ILE A 87 2.71 11.86 -4.52
N LYS A 88 1.73 12.22 -5.37
CA LYS A 88 0.73 11.29 -5.92
C LYS A 88 1.36 10.08 -6.64
N TYR A 89 2.53 10.27 -7.26
CA TYR A 89 3.22 9.22 -8.01
C TYR A 89 3.84 8.14 -7.11
N ALA A 90 3.94 8.35 -5.80
CA ALA A 90 4.39 7.31 -4.88
C ALA A 90 3.34 6.19 -4.68
N ILE A 91 2.08 6.43 -5.03
CA ILE A 91 0.96 5.51 -4.74
C ILE A 91 0.00 5.32 -5.92
N ASP A 92 0.30 5.83 -7.11
CA ASP A 92 -0.63 5.77 -8.25
C ASP A 92 -0.63 4.40 -8.96
N GLY A 93 0.36 3.56 -8.65
CA GLY A 93 0.52 2.22 -9.24
C GLY A 93 1.24 2.22 -10.59
N THR A 94 1.85 3.33 -10.98
CA THR A 94 2.69 3.45 -12.17
C THR A 94 4.18 3.34 -11.82
N GLU A 95 5.06 3.35 -12.82
CA GLU A 95 6.53 3.39 -12.63
C GLU A 95 7.07 4.80 -12.35
N ARG A 96 6.18 5.80 -12.19
CA ARG A 96 6.58 7.15 -11.81
C ARG A 96 7.04 7.15 -10.36
N TRP A 97 7.78 8.20 -10.02
CA TRP A 97 8.28 8.37 -8.66
C TRP A 97 8.01 9.78 -8.17
N TRP A 98 7.89 9.89 -6.85
CA TRP A 98 7.97 11.15 -6.13
C TRP A 98 9.43 11.50 -5.82
N GLN A 99 9.77 12.79 -5.81
CA GLN A 99 11.11 13.28 -5.52
C GLN A 99 11.07 14.44 -4.52
N SER A 100 11.84 14.34 -3.44
CA SER A 100 12.07 15.45 -2.51
C SER A 100 12.95 16.53 -3.14
N PRO A 101 12.96 17.77 -2.60
CA PRO A 101 13.93 18.78 -3.02
C PRO A 101 15.38 18.32 -2.81
N PRO A 102 16.33 18.79 -3.63
CA PRO A 102 17.74 18.46 -3.49
C PRO A 102 18.38 19.19 -2.30
N LEU A 103 19.45 18.62 -1.72
CA LEU A 103 20.19 19.25 -0.62
C LEU A 103 20.88 20.57 -1.02
N SER A 104 21.11 20.80 -2.31
CA SER A 104 21.57 22.09 -2.83
C SER A 104 20.58 23.24 -2.57
N ARG A 105 19.28 22.92 -2.36
CA ARG A 105 18.24 23.89 -1.97
C ARG A 105 18.27 24.20 -0.47
N GLY A 106 18.84 23.32 0.35
CA GLY A 106 19.00 23.52 1.78
C GLY A 106 19.04 22.22 2.58
N LEU A 107 19.77 22.26 3.69
CA LEU A 107 19.97 21.09 4.58
C LEU A 107 18.69 20.65 5.30
N GLN A 108 17.66 21.49 5.38
CA GLN A 108 16.36 21.11 5.93
C GLN A 108 15.73 19.93 5.17
N TYR A 109 16.03 19.79 3.87
CA TYR A 109 15.51 18.69 3.05
C TYR A 109 16.26 17.37 3.25
N GLN A 110 17.23 17.31 4.17
CA GLN A 110 17.77 16.06 4.68
C GLN A 110 16.72 15.24 5.45
N ARG A 111 15.68 15.90 5.96
CA ARG A 111 14.53 15.26 6.60
C ARG A 111 13.24 15.71 5.91
N VAL A 112 12.49 14.76 5.39
CA VAL A 112 11.16 14.97 4.81
C VAL A 112 10.20 13.96 5.42
N ASN A 113 8.96 14.37 5.70
CA ASN A 113 7.93 13.46 6.21
C ASN A 113 6.94 13.17 5.09
N ILE A 114 6.60 11.89 4.93
CA ILE A 114 5.52 11.42 4.06
C ILE A 114 4.44 10.84 4.95
N THR A 115 3.23 11.36 4.82
CA THR A 115 2.06 10.92 5.58
C THR A 115 1.05 10.30 4.62
N ILE A 116 0.66 9.06 4.86
CA ILE A 116 -0.39 8.36 4.12
C ILE A 116 -1.56 8.10 5.07
N ASP A 117 -2.73 8.64 4.74
CA ASP A 117 -3.97 8.34 5.46
C ASP A 117 -4.60 7.07 4.89
N LEU A 118 -4.40 5.95 5.60
CA LEU A 118 -4.95 4.65 5.23
C LEU A 118 -6.45 4.52 5.54
N GLY A 119 -7.04 5.42 6.33
CA GLY A 119 -8.45 5.40 6.73
C GLY A 119 -8.88 4.18 7.56
N GLN A 120 -7.95 3.39 8.09
CA GLN A 120 -8.29 2.19 8.85
C GLN A 120 -8.73 2.52 10.28
N VAL A 121 -9.99 2.22 10.58
CA VAL A 121 -10.52 2.22 11.96
C VAL A 121 -10.07 0.92 12.63
N ARG A 122 -9.28 1.00 13.70
CA ARG A 122 -8.96 -0.18 14.53
C ARG A 122 -10.28 -0.75 15.07
N LYS A 123 -10.72 -1.88 14.51
CA LYS A 123 -11.73 -2.70 15.16
C LYS A 123 -11.04 -3.36 16.34
N LEU A 124 -11.26 -2.86 17.55
CA LEU A 124 -10.92 -3.60 18.77
C LEU A 124 -11.79 -4.86 18.78
N ILE A 125 -11.31 -5.91 18.11
CA ILE A 125 -11.83 -7.25 18.36
C ILE A 125 -11.33 -7.58 19.76
N ARG A 126 -12.25 -7.54 20.72
CA ARG A 126 -11.99 -8.01 22.08
C ARG A 126 -11.87 -9.54 22.00
N ASP A 127 -10.73 -10.02 21.51
CA ASP A 127 -10.41 -11.43 21.46
C ASP A 127 -10.28 -11.92 22.90
N HIS A 128 -11.25 -12.71 23.35
CA HIS A 128 -11.22 -13.39 24.65
C HIS A 128 -10.22 -14.57 24.66
N HIS A 129 -9.44 -14.76 23.59
CA HIS A 129 -8.61 -15.94 23.36
C HIS A 129 -7.14 -15.62 23.02
N ARG A 130 -6.52 -14.67 23.74
CA ARG A 130 -5.06 -14.49 23.65
C ARG A 130 -4.37 -14.47 25.01
N GLU A 131 -4.46 -15.60 25.71
CA GLU A 131 -3.38 -16.10 26.58
C GLU A 131 -2.84 -17.38 25.98
N ARG A 132 -1.91 -17.24 25.02
CA ARG A 132 -0.92 -18.26 24.66
C ARG A 132 -0.07 -17.66 23.56
N TYR A 133 0.99 -16.99 23.96
CA TYR A 133 2.28 -16.79 23.28
C TYR A 133 3.03 -15.71 24.07
N ILE A 134 3.43 -16.09 25.29
CA ILE A 134 4.72 -15.76 25.91
C ILE A 134 5.29 -17.11 26.33
#